data_AF-A0A0F9SJZ2-F1
#
_entry.id   AF-A0A0F9SJZ2-F1
#
_cell.length_a   1.000
_cell.length_b   1.000
_cell.length_c   1.000
_cell.angle_alpha   90.00
_cell.angle_beta   90.00
_cell.angle_gamma   90.00
#
_symmetry.space_group_name_H-M   'P 1'
#
loop_
_entity.id
_entity.type
_entity.pdbx_description
1 polymer ?
#
loop_
_entity_poly.entity_id
_entity_poly.type
_entity_poly.pdbx_seq_one_letter_code
_entity_poly.pdbx_strand_id
1 'polypeptide(L)'
;MTEAEFIKKIQELKQIKPRKDWVVLIKRELFSQEAVSYRGRASVFLEIFPWLFHHYKPALATFVFLGIMTIAVFGFAQNALPGDFLYTFKKASEKGQAVFVSETDKPKAQLELANRRLEELVEIAVTNQTSKLASAINEVQASAIQAAKNLRTPKKITKEIVEQTKKIEENKQKVEALGILIGETKELDNALAQLVEREIKDLESRTLSEEEAELLEQAKEDYTAGNFSAALETVWLISN
;
A
#
# COMPACT_ATOMS: atom_id res chain seq x y z
N MET A 1 -65.24 -65.66 9.68
CA MET A 1 -64.77 -64.38 10.23
C MET A 1 -65.86 -63.37 9.98
N THR A 2 -66.43 -62.79 11.03
CA THR A 2 -67.54 -61.83 10.91
C THR A 2 -67.02 -60.40 10.78
N GLU A 3 -67.83 -59.50 10.21
CA GLU A 3 -67.45 -58.10 9.95
C GLU A 3 -66.98 -57.37 11.22
N ALA A 4 -67.60 -57.70 12.36
CA ALA A 4 -67.21 -57.21 13.68
C ALA A 4 -65.79 -57.64 14.09
N GLU A 5 -65.39 -58.88 13.79
CA GLU A 5 -64.03 -59.38 14.07
C GLU A 5 -62.98 -58.69 13.19
N PHE A 6 -63.34 -58.35 11.96
CA PHE A 6 -62.46 -57.65 11.03
C PHE A 6 -62.20 -56.20 11.47
N ILE A 7 -63.26 -55.48 11.85
CA ILE A 7 -63.16 -54.11 12.37
C ILE A 7 -62.29 -54.08 13.64
N LYS A 8 -62.47 -55.05 14.54
CA LYS A 8 -61.67 -55.15 15.76
C LYS A 8 -60.18 -55.37 15.45
N LYS A 9 -59.85 -56.26 14.51
CA LYS A 9 -58.46 -56.47 14.07
C LYS A 9 -57.84 -55.23 13.43
N ILE A 10 -58.60 -54.47 12.64
CA ILE A 10 -58.10 -53.19 12.08
C ILE A 10 -57.85 -52.15 13.18
N GLN A 11 -58.70 -52.10 14.20
CA GLN A 11 -58.49 -51.20 15.33
C GLN A 11 -57.24 -51.57 16.15
N GLU A 12 -56.94 -52.86 16.29
CA GLU A 12 -55.71 -53.34 16.94
C GLU A 12 -54.45 -52.93 16.15
N LEU A 13 -54.50 -52.95 14.81
CA LEU A 13 -53.38 -52.53 13.97
C LEU A 13 -53.04 -51.03 14.10
N LYS A 14 -54.02 -50.17 14.41
CA LYS A 14 -53.77 -48.73 14.65
C LYS A 14 -52.91 -48.44 15.87
N GLN A 15 -52.78 -49.39 16.81
CA GLN A 15 -51.96 -49.22 18.00
C GLN A 15 -50.49 -49.59 17.76
N ILE A 16 -50.17 -50.19 16.61
CA ILE A 16 -48.79 -50.54 16.25
C ILE A 16 -48.02 -49.27 15.91
N LYS A 17 -47.12 -48.85 16.79
CA LYS A 17 -46.20 -47.74 16.54
C LYS A 17 -45.01 -48.24 15.71
N PRO A 18 -44.50 -47.43 14.75
CA PRO A 18 -43.31 -47.80 14.00
C PRO A 18 -42.12 -47.97 14.95
N ARG A 19 -41.24 -48.93 14.62
CA ARG A 19 -40.01 -49.17 15.39
C ARG A 19 -39.17 -47.89 15.39
N LYS A 20 -38.70 -47.49 16.58
CA LYS A 20 -37.95 -46.24 16.76
C LYS A 20 -36.73 -46.17 15.84
N ASP A 21 -36.05 -47.29 15.63
CA ASP A 21 -34.87 -47.37 14.76
C ASP A 21 -35.20 -47.02 13.30
N TRP A 22 -36.37 -47.45 12.81
CA TRP A 22 -36.83 -47.11 11.46
C TRP A 22 -37.14 -45.60 11.34
N VAL A 23 -37.77 -45.02 12.36
CA VAL A 23 -38.05 -43.57 12.39
C VAL A 23 -36.76 -42.75 12.45
N VAL A 24 -35.76 -43.20 13.21
CA VAL A 24 -34.45 -42.54 13.29
C VAL A 24 -33.70 -42.64 11.96
N LEU A 25 -33.75 -43.78 11.28
CA LEU A 25 -33.13 -43.96 9.96
C LEU A 25 -33.76 -43.04 8.92
N ILE A 26 -35.09 -42.98 8.86
CA ILE A 26 -35.81 -42.09 7.93
C ILE A 26 -35.54 -40.63 8.27
N LYS A 27 -35.51 -40.26 9.55
CA LYS A 27 -35.17 -38.90 9.97
C LYS A 27 -33.74 -38.56 9.54
N ARG A 28 -32.80 -39.48 9.73
CA ARG A 28 -31.41 -39.29 9.28
C ARG A 28 -31.33 -39.15 7.77
N GLU A 29 -32.09 -39.92 7.00
CA GLU A 29 -32.06 -39.89 5.53
C GLU A 29 -32.73 -38.64 4.96
N LEU A 30 -33.86 -38.21 5.52
CA LEU A 30 -34.54 -36.96 5.14
C LEU A 30 -33.71 -35.72 5.48
N PHE A 31 -33.14 -35.64 6.69
CA PHE A 31 -32.31 -34.50 7.11
C PHE A 31 -30.87 -34.58 6.60
N SER A 32 -30.42 -35.73 6.09
CA SER A 32 -29.12 -35.89 5.42
C SER A 32 -29.08 -35.23 4.05
N GLN A 33 -30.23 -35.03 3.38
CA GLN A 33 -30.27 -34.33 2.10
C GLN A 33 -30.25 -32.80 2.26
N GLU A 34 -30.58 -32.28 3.44
CA GLU A 34 -30.54 -30.85 3.76
C GLU A 34 -29.24 -30.38 4.42
N ALA A 35 -28.31 -31.30 4.70
CA ALA A 35 -26.93 -30.95 5.01
C ALA A 35 -26.22 -30.54 3.72
N VAL A 36 -26.69 -29.45 3.09
CA VAL A 36 -25.91 -28.66 2.16
C VAL A 36 -24.67 -28.26 2.92
N SER A 37 -23.59 -28.96 2.63
CA SER A 37 -22.27 -28.68 3.15
C SER A 37 -22.00 -27.20 2.91
N TYR A 38 -21.93 -26.41 3.98
CA TYR A 38 -21.19 -25.14 3.99
C TYR A 38 -19.70 -25.48 3.89
N ARG A 39 -19.33 -26.07 2.76
CA ARG A 39 -17.96 -26.24 2.31
C ARG A 39 -17.53 -24.84 1.90
N GLY A 40 -16.72 -24.22 2.75
CA GLY A 40 -16.33 -22.82 2.62
C GLY A 40 -15.86 -22.48 1.21
N ARG A 41 -16.02 -21.22 0.80
CA ARG A 41 -15.67 -20.69 -0.54
C ARG A 41 -14.30 -21.15 -1.10
N ALA A 42 -13.37 -21.59 -0.24
CA ALA A 42 -12.10 -22.18 -0.63
C ALA A 42 -12.22 -23.55 -1.35
N SER A 43 -13.22 -24.38 -1.08
CA SER A 43 -13.32 -25.73 -1.68
C SER A 43 -13.89 -25.73 -3.10
N VAL A 44 -14.67 -24.71 -3.48
CA VAL A 44 -15.16 -24.58 -4.87
C VAL A 44 -14.00 -24.27 -5.82
N PHE A 45 -13.00 -23.50 -5.38
CA PHE A 45 -11.77 -23.27 -6.17
C PHE A 45 -10.94 -24.55 -6.37
N LEU A 46 -10.97 -25.49 -5.41
CA LEU A 46 -10.18 -26.72 -5.46
C LEU A 46 -10.88 -27.88 -6.22
N GLU A 47 -12.21 -27.89 -6.29
CA GLU A 47 -12.98 -28.98 -6.94
C GLU A 47 -13.18 -28.79 -8.45
N ILE A 48 -13.10 -27.57 -8.99
CA ILE A 48 -13.20 -27.29 -10.44
C ILE A 48 -11.85 -27.55 -11.15
N PHE A 49 -10.76 -27.59 -10.38
CA PHE A 49 -9.38 -27.71 -10.85
C PHE A 49 -9.03 -29.04 -11.55
N PRO A 50 -9.47 -30.24 -11.13
CA PRO A 50 -8.89 -31.49 -11.65
C PRO A 50 -9.22 -31.79 -13.13
N TRP A 51 -10.39 -31.38 -13.61
CA TRP A 51 -10.85 -31.69 -14.98
C TRP A 51 -10.21 -30.78 -16.04
N LEU A 52 -10.07 -29.48 -15.74
CA LEU A 52 -9.35 -28.52 -16.61
C LEU A 52 -7.85 -28.87 -16.69
N PHE A 53 -7.28 -29.32 -15.58
CA PHE A 53 -5.86 -29.64 -15.51
C PHE A 53 -5.47 -30.84 -16.37
N HIS A 54 -6.34 -31.84 -16.55
CA HIS A 54 -5.90 -33.07 -17.19
C HIS A 54 -5.68 -32.96 -18.71
N HIS A 55 -6.40 -32.06 -19.39
CA HIS A 55 -6.29 -31.85 -20.85
C HIS A 55 -5.40 -30.64 -21.21
N TYR A 56 -5.30 -29.65 -20.32
CA TYR A 56 -4.46 -28.47 -20.52
C TYR A 56 -3.13 -28.52 -19.75
N LYS A 57 -2.69 -29.70 -19.24
CA LYS A 57 -1.46 -29.88 -18.44
C LYS A 57 -0.26 -29.06 -18.92
N PRO A 58 0.16 -29.11 -20.21
CA PRO A 58 1.33 -28.35 -20.65
C PRO A 58 1.05 -26.84 -20.75
N ALA A 59 -0.14 -26.44 -21.20
CA ALA A 59 -0.52 -25.03 -21.31
C ALA A 59 -0.60 -24.37 -19.93
N LEU A 60 -1.23 -25.04 -18.98
CA LEU A 60 -1.35 -24.55 -17.62
C LEU A 60 -0.02 -24.59 -16.87
N ALA A 61 0.80 -25.63 -17.04
CA ALA A 61 2.16 -25.64 -16.51
C ALA A 61 2.99 -24.47 -17.06
N THR A 62 2.82 -24.15 -18.35
CA THR A 62 3.45 -22.98 -18.97
C THR A 62 2.95 -21.68 -18.34
N PHE A 63 1.64 -21.51 -18.12
CA PHE A 63 1.10 -20.32 -17.45
C PHE A 63 1.54 -20.19 -16.00
N VAL A 64 1.60 -21.29 -15.25
CA VAL A 64 2.11 -21.30 -13.87
C VAL A 64 3.59 -20.94 -13.84
N PHE A 65 4.38 -21.53 -14.73
CA PHE A 65 5.79 -21.19 -14.87
C PHE A 65 5.99 -19.73 -15.25
N LEU A 66 5.22 -19.22 -16.22
CA LEU A 66 5.25 -17.82 -16.63
C LEU A 66 4.84 -16.91 -15.46
N GLY A 67 3.85 -17.30 -14.66
CA GLY A 67 3.40 -16.58 -13.47
C GLY A 67 4.46 -16.54 -12.37
N ILE A 68 5.15 -17.65 -12.11
CA ILE A 68 6.27 -17.69 -11.15
C ILE A 68 7.42 -16.82 -11.67
N MET A 69 7.73 -16.91 -12.97
CA MET A 69 8.78 -16.10 -13.58
C MET A 69 8.47 -14.61 -13.53
N THR A 70 7.23 -14.19 -13.77
CA THR A 70 6.86 -12.78 -13.65
C THR A 70 6.96 -12.32 -12.20
N ILE A 71 6.43 -13.08 -11.23
CA ILE A 71 6.57 -12.75 -9.80
C ILE A 71 8.05 -12.63 -9.42
N ALA A 72 8.91 -13.55 -9.87
CA ALA A 72 10.34 -13.50 -9.62
C ALA A 72 10.97 -12.23 -10.21
N VAL A 73 10.73 -11.92 -11.48
CA VAL A 73 11.28 -10.72 -12.15
C VAL A 73 10.86 -9.45 -11.42
N PHE A 74 9.57 -9.29 -11.08
CA PHE A 74 9.10 -8.12 -10.35
C PHE A 74 9.60 -8.07 -8.90
N GLY A 75 9.81 -9.22 -8.26
CA GLY A 75 10.42 -9.32 -6.94
C GLY A 75 11.88 -8.87 -6.94
N PHE A 76 12.70 -9.38 -7.86
CA PHE A 76 14.09 -8.97 -8.00
C PHE A 76 14.22 -7.50 -8.44
N ALA A 77 13.30 -7.01 -9.27
CA ALA A 77 13.30 -5.62 -9.71
C ALA A 77 13.14 -4.62 -8.56
N GLN A 78 12.54 -4.98 -7.41
CA GLN A 78 12.41 -4.07 -6.27
C GLN A 78 13.77 -3.58 -5.73
N ASN A 79 14.81 -4.42 -5.85
CA ASN A 79 16.17 -4.10 -5.40
C ASN A 79 17.05 -3.51 -6.53
N ALA A 80 16.49 -3.30 -7.72
CA ALA A 80 17.24 -2.70 -8.82
C ALA A 80 17.52 -1.23 -8.54
N LEU A 81 18.75 -0.79 -8.84
CA LEU A 81 19.18 0.59 -8.71
C LEU A 81 19.06 1.32 -10.06
N PRO A 82 18.97 2.66 -10.07
CA PRO A 82 19.02 3.45 -11.30
C PRO A 82 20.19 3.03 -12.20
N GLY A 83 19.90 2.74 -13.47
CA GLY A 83 20.90 2.24 -14.43
C GLY A 83 20.96 0.71 -14.55
N ASP A 84 20.31 -0.05 -13.66
CA ASP A 84 20.14 -1.50 -13.84
C ASP A 84 19.07 -1.83 -14.88
N PHE A 85 19.24 -2.96 -15.57
CA PHE A 85 18.27 -3.44 -16.56
C PHE A 85 16.87 -3.62 -15.94
N LEU A 86 16.79 -4.19 -14.74
CA LEU A 86 15.52 -4.46 -14.06
C LEU A 86 14.86 -3.21 -13.46
N TYR A 87 15.55 -2.08 -13.43
CA TYR A 87 15.02 -0.82 -12.87
C TYR A 87 13.80 -0.31 -13.64
N THR A 88 13.72 -0.59 -14.94
CA THR A 88 12.53 -0.26 -15.74
C THR A 88 11.27 -0.93 -15.19
N PHE A 89 11.38 -2.19 -14.73
CA PHE A 89 10.27 -2.92 -14.13
C PHE A 89 9.91 -2.38 -12.75
N LYS A 90 10.91 -1.95 -11.95
CA LYS A 90 10.70 -1.24 -10.69
C LYS A 90 9.86 0.01 -10.91
N LYS A 91 10.28 0.87 -11.84
CA LYS A 91 9.54 2.10 -12.20
C LYS A 91 8.13 1.82 -12.69
N ALA A 92 7.95 0.77 -13.50
CA ALA A 92 6.62 0.38 -13.96
C ALA A 92 5.71 -0.06 -12.79
N SER A 93 6.24 -0.85 -11.86
CA SER A 93 5.54 -1.25 -10.64
C SER A 93 5.16 -0.04 -9.78
N GLU A 94 6.10 0.87 -9.53
CA GLU A 94 5.88 2.06 -8.70
C GLU A 94 4.88 3.02 -9.34
N LYS A 95 4.96 3.25 -10.66
CA LYS A 95 3.95 4.02 -11.40
C LYS A 95 2.56 3.37 -11.32
N GLY A 96 2.49 2.05 -11.45
CA GLY A 96 1.26 1.29 -11.30
C GLY A 96 0.63 1.50 -9.92
N GLN A 97 1.43 1.41 -8.86
CA GLN A 97 0.97 1.69 -7.49
C GLN A 97 0.51 3.14 -7.32
N ALA A 98 1.23 4.11 -7.89
CA ALA A 98 0.89 5.53 -7.81
C ALA A 98 -0.48 5.89 -8.41
N VAL A 99 -0.99 5.11 -9.37
CA VAL A 99 -2.33 5.30 -9.95
C VAL A 99 -3.44 5.03 -8.93
N PHE A 100 -3.19 4.16 -7.95
CA PHE A 100 -4.16 3.79 -6.91
C PHE A 100 -4.07 4.68 -5.66
N VAL A 101 -3.10 5.61 -5.62
CA VAL A 101 -2.94 6.54 -4.50
C VAL A 101 -4.01 7.64 -4.59
N SER A 102 -4.71 7.86 -3.48
CA SER A 102 -5.73 8.91 -3.35
C SER A 102 -5.12 10.30 -3.61
N GLU A 103 -5.92 11.26 -4.09
CA GLU A 103 -5.43 12.63 -4.28
C GLU A 103 -4.83 13.21 -2.99
N THR A 104 -5.42 12.92 -1.83
CA THR A 104 -4.93 13.39 -0.52
C THR A 104 -3.55 12.84 -0.18
N ASP A 105 -3.27 11.58 -0.53
CA ASP A 105 -2.00 10.92 -0.18
C ASP A 105 -0.90 11.09 -1.25
N LYS A 106 -1.23 11.61 -2.43
CA LYS A 106 -0.26 11.84 -3.51
C LYS A 106 0.97 12.65 -3.09
N PRO A 107 0.87 13.78 -2.35
CA PRO A 107 2.07 14.51 -1.93
C PRO A 107 3.00 13.66 -1.07
N LYS A 108 2.43 12.89 -0.13
CA LYS A 108 3.18 11.96 0.70
C LYS A 108 3.89 10.90 -0.15
N ALA A 109 3.15 10.23 -1.05
CA ALA A 109 3.72 9.18 -1.89
C ALA A 109 4.85 9.70 -2.80
N GLN A 110 4.74 10.94 -3.27
CA GLN A 110 5.77 11.55 -4.13
C GLN A 110 7.00 12.00 -3.33
N LEU A 111 6.82 12.48 -2.10
CA LEU A 111 7.94 12.72 -1.18
C LEU A 111 8.64 11.41 -0.81
N GLU A 112 7.89 10.34 -0.53
CA GLU A 112 8.46 9.02 -0.25
C GLU A 112 9.26 8.50 -1.44
N LEU A 113 8.75 8.68 -2.67
CA LEU A 113 9.48 8.33 -3.89
C LEU A 113 10.76 9.15 -4.02
N ALA A 114 10.71 10.46 -3.78
CA ALA A 114 11.89 11.32 -3.84
C ALA A 114 12.94 10.92 -2.79
N ASN A 115 12.49 10.62 -1.57
CA ASN A 115 13.35 10.10 -0.51
C ASN A 115 14.01 8.77 -0.92
N ARG A 116 13.24 7.85 -1.51
CA ARG A 116 13.76 6.57 -2.02
C ARG A 116 14.82 6.76 -3.10
N ARG A 117 14.65 7.73 -4.01
CA ARG A 117 15.68 8.04 -5.02
C ARG A 117 16.96 8.59 -4.40
N LEU A 118 16.86 9.38 -3.33
CA LEU A 118 18.03 9.84 -2.59
C LEU A 118 18.74 8.67 -1.90
N GLU A 119 18.00 7.75 -1.30
CA GLU A 119 18.56 6.53 -0.69
C GLU A 119 19.28 5.66 -1.72
N GLU A 120 18.68 5.46 -2.90
CA GLU A 120 19.31 4.74 -4.02
C GLU A 120 20.60 5.43 -4.49
N LEU A 121 20.61 6.78 -4.52
CA LEU A 121 21.81 7.54 -4.87
C LEU A 121 22.90 7.39 -3.81
N VAL A 122 22.55 7.42 -2.51
CA VAL A 122 23.49 7.15 -1.41
C VAL A 122 24.06 5.74 -1.55
N GLU A 123 23.23 4.73 -1.82
CA GLU A 123 23.68 3.35 -2.01
C GLU A 123 24.66 3.22 -3.18
N ILE A 124 24.34 3.82 -4.33
CA ILE A 124 25.22 3.84 -5.52
C ILE A 124 26.57 4.49 -5.18
N ALA A 125 26.54 5.61 -4.45
CA ALA A 125 27.73 6.35 -4.07
C ALA A 125 28.61 5.54 -3.10
N VAL A 126 28.02 4.96 -2.05
CA VAL A 126 28.73 4.13 -1.06
C VAL A 126 29.29 2.85 -1.69
N THR A 127 28.57 2.25 -2.63
CA THR A 127 29.03 1.05 -3.35
C THR A 127 29.95 1.35 -4.54
N ASN A 128 30.32 2.62 -4.75
CA ASN A 128 31.23 3.09 -5.79
C ASN A 128 30.81 2.70 -7.22
N GLN A 129 29.50 2.66 -7.48
CA GLN A 129 28.94 2.33 -8.79
C GLN A 129 28.86 3.58 -9.68
N THR A 130 30.02 4.18 -9.98
CA THR A 130 30.14 5.50 -10.63
C THR A 130 29.43 5.59 -11.98
N SER A 131 29.36 4.49 -12.73
CA SER A 131 28.63 4.42 -14.01
C SER A 131 27.13 4.66 -13.88
N LYS A 132 26.55 4.45 -12.70
CA LYS A 132 25.12 4.63 -12.41
C LYS A 132 24.78 5.98 -11.78
N LEU A 133 25.79 6.74 -11.32
CA LEU A 133 25.58 8.02 -10.63
C LEU A 133 24.76 9.01 -11.46
N ALA A 134 25.09 9.17 -12.75
CA ALA A 134 24.36 10.09 -13.63
C ALA A 134 22.88 9.70 -13.75
N SER A 135 22.59 8.40 -13.90
CA SER A 135 21.20 7.92 -13.94
C SER A 135 20.48 8.14 -12.61
N ALA A 136 21.13 7.90 -11.49
CA ALA A 136 20.54 8.10 -10.17
C ALA A 136 20.25 9.58 -9.87
N ILE A 137 21.18 10.48 -10.21
CA ILE A 137 20.98 11.92 -10.10
C ILE A 137 19.75 12.35 -10.90
N ASN A 138 19.61 11.91 -12.15
CA ASN A 138 18.45 12.24 -12.99
C ASN A 138 17.13 11.74 -12.37
N GLU A 139 17.13 10.56 -11.75
CA GLU A 139 15.93 10.03 -11.08
C GLU A 139 15.58 10.84 -9.81
N VAL A 140 16.58 11.27 -9.04
CA VAL A 140 16.39 12.20 -7.90
C VAL A 140 15.77 13.50 -8.40
N GLN A 141 16.35 14.13 -9.42
CA GLN A 141 15.83 15.38 -9.98
C GLN A 141 14.38 15.23 -10.48
N ALA A 142 14.11 14.19 -11.27
CA ALA A 142 12.76 13.93 -11.78
C ALA A 142 11.74 13.70 -10.67
N SER A 143 12.12 12.98 -9.61
CA SER A 143 11.25 12.73 -8.46
C SER A 143 11.03 13.99 -7.61
N ALA A 144 12.06 14.83 -7.43
CA ALA A 144 11.96 16.11 -6.73
C ALA A 144 11.01 17.07 -7.45
N ILE A 145 11.09 17.17 -8.79
CA ILE A 145 10.17 17.96 -9.61
C ILE A 145 8.72 17.48 -9.44
N GLN A 146 8.50 16.16 -9.45
CA GLN A 146 7.16 15.60 -9.24
C GLN A 146 6.63 15.84 -7.83
N ALA A 147 7.47 15.70 -6.80
CA ALA A 147 7.12 16.03 -5.42
C ALA A 147 6.75 17.51 -5.28
N ALA A 148 7.58 18.41 -5.84
CA ALA A 148 7.34 19.85 -5.85
C ALA A 148 5.97 20.21 -6.46
N LYS A 149 5.64 19.62 -7.62
CA LYS A 149 4.36 19.82 -8.29
C LYS A 149 3.17 19.39 -7.43
N ASN A 150 3.28 18.28 -6.71
CA ASN A 150 2.20 17.77 -5.87
C ASN A 150 2.05 18.55 -4.56
N LEU A 151 3.15 19.08 -4.01
CA LEU A 151 3.11 19.93 -2.81
C LEU A 151 2.44 21.29 -3.06
N ARG A 152 2.53 21.84 -4.27
CA ARG A 152 1.83 23.09 -4.63
C ARG A 152 0.31 22.98 -4.61
N THR A 153 -0.26 21.78 -4.53
CA THR A 153 -1.71 21.62 -4.42
C THR A 153 -2.16 21.95 -2.99
N PRO A 154 -3.28 22.69 -2.81
CA PRO A 154 -3.75 23.09 -1.48
C PRO A 154 -4.19 21.86 -0.70
N LYS A 155 -3.33 21.40 0.21
CA LYS A 155 -3.56 20.24 1.08
C LYS A 155 -3.03 20.56 2.48
N LYS A 156 -3.72 20.04 3.49
CA LYS A 156 -3.36 20.15 4.90
C LYS A 156 -2.02 19.44 5.11
N ILE A 157 -1.12 20.06 5.89
CA ILE A 157 0.10 19.38 6.34
C ILE A 157 -0.29 18.21 7.24
N THR A 158 0.22 17.03 6.93
CA THR A 158 0.09 15.85 7.80
C THR A 158 1.44 15.51 8.40
N LYS A 159 1.44 14.76 9.51
CA LYS A 159 2.65 14.30 10.19
C LYS A 159 3.60 13.56 9.25
N GLU A 160 3.06 12.77 8.33
CA GLU A 160 3.83 12.00 7.36
C GLU A 160 4.53 12.88 6.33
N ILE A 161 3.94 14.01 5.94
CA ILE A 161 4.60 14.98 5.04
C ILE A 161 5.80 15.60 5.76
N VAL A 162 5.66 15.96 7.03
CA VAL A 162 6.76 16.46 7.87
C VAL A 162 7.88 15.41 7.98
N GLU A 163 7.52 14.17 8.31
CA GLU A 163 8.49 13.08 8.45
C GLU A 163 9.25 12.78 7.15
N GLN A 164 8.56 12.75 6.01
CA GLN A 164 9.21 12.53 4.71
C GLN A 164 10.11 13.71 4.30
N THR A 165 9.70 14.94 4.61
CA THR A 165 10.52 16.13 4.36
C THR A 165 11.82 16.09 5.16
N LYS A 166 11.74 15.67 6.43
CA LYS A 166 12.92 15.47 7.28
C LYS A 166 13.88 14.43 6.74
N LYS A 167 13.36 13.28 6.30
CA LYS A 167 14.18 12.21 5.68
C LYS A 167 14.87 12.68 4.40
N ILE A 168 14.18 13.48 3.58
CA ILE A 168 14.76 14.08 2.37
C ILE A 168 15.94 14.97 2.73
N GLU A 169 15.80 15.83 3.74
CA GLU A 169 16.88 16.72 4.18
C GLU A 169 18.08 15.91 4.73
N GLU A 170 17.82 14.91 5.58
CA GLU A 170 18.88 14.02 6.08
C GLU A 170 19.61 13.28 4.96
N ASN A 171 18.88 12.77 3.98
CA ASN A 171 19.47 12.04 2.86
C ASN A 171 20.18 12.97 1.87
N LYS A 172 19.70 14.21 1.68
CA LYS A 172 20.39 15.25 0.91
C LYS A 172 21.74 15.57 1.53
N GLN A 173 21.79 15.78 2.85
CA GLN A 173 23.05 16.00 3.58
C GLN A 173 24.02 14.83 3.45
N LYS A 174 23.54 13.58 3.48
CA LYS A 174 24.38 12.40 3.21
C LYS A 174 24.96 12.41 1.79
N VAL A 175 24.16 12.75 0.79
CA VAL A 175 24.62 12.81 -0.60
C VAL A 175 25.66 13.92 -0.79
N GLU A 176 25.43 15.10 -0.19
CA GLU A 176 26.37 16.22 -0.23
C GLU A 176 27.68 15.88 0.49
N ALA A 177 27.63 15.18 1.63
CA ALA A 177 28.81 14.70 2.34
C ALA A 177 29.63 13.67 1.53
N LEU A 178 29.00 12.97 0.58
CA LEU A 178 29.65 12.08 -0.38
C LEU A 178 30.23 12.83 -1.60
N GLY A 179 30.15 14.17 -1.62
CA GLY A 179 30.71 15.02 -2.67
C GLY A 179 29.86 15.11 -3.94
N ILE A 180 28.60 14.68 -3.89
CA ILE A 180 27.69 14.70 -5.03
C ILE A 180 26.83 15.96 -4.96
N LEU A 181 26.96 16.83 -5.96
CA LEU A 181 26.13 18.04 -6.08
C LEU A 181 24.86 17.73 -6.87
N ILE A 182 23.71 17.69 -6.19
CA ILE A 182 22.40 17.54 -6.84
C ILE A 182 21.92 18.93 -7.28
N GLY A 183 22.20 19.31 -8.53
CA GLY A 183 21.94 20.67 -9.02
C GLY A 183 20.47 21.14 -9.06
N GLU A 184 19.49 20.23 -9.00
CA GLU A 184 18.07 20.54 -9.32
C GLU A 184 17.05 20.21 -8.21
N THR A 185 17.44 20.10 -6.93
CA THR A 185 16.42 19.99 -5.85
C THR A 185 15.73 21.32 -5.52
N LYS A 186 16.19 22.43 -6.12
CA LYS A 186 15.68 23.79 -5.87
C LYS A 186 14.16 23.93 -6.06
N GLU A 187 13.58 23.17 -6.99
CA GLU A 187 12.12 23.21 -7.19
C GLU A 187 11.34 22.65 -6.00
N LEU A 188 11.85 21.57 -5.40
CA LEU A 188 11.30 20.97 -4.21
C LEU A 188 11.47 21.91 -3.01
N ASP A 189 12.67 22.46 -2.84
CA ASP A 189 12.98 23.43 -1.78
C ASP A 189 12.04 24.65 -1.88
N ASN A 190 11.79 25.17 -3.09
CA ASN A 190 10.85 26.27 -3.32
C ASN A 190 9.39 25.87 -3.03
N ALA A 191 8.96 24.67 -3.42
CA ALA A 191 7.61 24.21 -3.11
C ALA A 191 7.39 24.03 -1.60
N LEU A 192 8.41 23.56 -0.87
CA LEU A 192 8.40 23.50 0.59
C LEU A 192 8.39 24.89 1.21
N ALA A 193 9.19 25.83 0.70
CA ALA A 193 9.17 27.21 1.13
C ALA A 193 7.78 27.83 0.99
N GLN A 194 7.13 27.68 -0.17
CA GLN A 194 5.77 28.18 -0.39
C GLN A 194 4.75 27.53 0.55
N LEU A 195 4.91 26.25 0.85
CA LEU A 195 4.06 25.53 1.79
C LEU A 195 4.21 26.10 3.20
N VAL A 196 5.44 26.24 3.68
CA VAL A 196 5.75 26.79 5.01
C VAL A 196 5.27 28.24 5.11
N GLU A 197 5.56 29.08 4.11
CA GLU A 197 5.16 30.49 4.09
C GLU A 197 3.64 30.66 4.18
N ARG A 198 2.88 29.82 3.45
CA ARG A 198 1.41 29.83 3.50
C ARG A 198 0.90 29.55 4.91
N GLU A 199 1.52 28.62 5.61
CA GLU A 199 1.04 28.13 6.90
C GLU A 199 1.50 29.07 8.03
N ILE A 200 2.70 29.65 7.94
CA ILE A 200 3.10 30.77 8.80
C ILE A 200 2.11 31.92 8.67
N LYS A 201 1.74 32.33 7.45
CA LYS A 201 0.76 33.41 7.23
C LYS A 201 -0.61 33.08 7.81
N ASP A 202 -1.03 31.82 7.73
CA ASP A 202 -2.28 31.37 8.35
C ASP A 202 -2.21 31.45 9.88
N LEU A 203 -1.11 30.99 10.49
CA LEU A 203 -0.87 31.05 11.93
C LEU A 203 -0.76 32.50 12.45
N GLU A 204 -0.15 33.41 11.70
CA GLU A 204 -0.07 34.85 12.04
C GLU A 204 -1.45 35.51 12.13
N SER A 205 -2.45 34.97 11.43
CA SER A 205 -3.82 35.49 11.46
C SER A 205 -4.65 34.98 12.65
N ARG A 206 -4.13 34.01 13.40
CA ARG A 206 -4.82 33.36 14.51
C ARG A 206 -4.42 33.99 15.85
N THR A 207 -5.27 33.81 16.86
CA THR A 207 -4.90 34.11 18.24
C THR A 207 -4.13 32.93 18.81
N LEU A 208 -2.83 33.13 19.05
CA LEU A 208 -1.92 32.11 19.60
C LEU A 208 -1.66 32.36 21.08
N SER A 209 -1.39 31.29 21.83
CA SER A 209 -0.80 31.36 23.17
C SER A 209 0.65 31.85 23.12
N GLU A 210 1.21 32.20 24.29
CA GLU A 210 2.59 32.67 24.40
C GLU A 210 3.61 31.61 23.92
N GLU A 211 3.38 30.34 24.26
CA GLU A 211 4.20 29.20 23.80
C GLU A 211 4.09 28.99 22.28
N GLU A 212 2.88 29.07 21.71
CA GLU A 212 2.67 28.95 20.27
C GLU A 212 3.26 30.13 19.48
N ALA A 213 3.28 31.33 20.07
CA ALA A 213 3.91 32.50 19.48
C ALA A 213 5.43 32.38 19.43
N GLU A 214 6.06 31.82 20.49
CA GLU A 214 7.49 31.52 20.51
C GLU A 214 7.85 30.47 19.46
N LEU A 215 7.06 29.39 19.35
CA LEU A 215 7.22 28.40 18.28
C LEU A 215 7.04 29.02 16.88
N LEU A 216 6.10 29.94 16.71
CA LEU A 216 5.89 30.61 15.43
C LEU A 216 7.12 31.46 15.04
N GLU A 217 7.75 32.15 15.98
CA GLU A 217 9.01 32.86 15.69
C GLU A 217 10.16 31.90 15.37
N GLN A 218 10.29 30.78 16.09
CA GLN A 218 11.26 29.75 15.74
C GLN A 218 11.05 29.24 14.30
N ALA A 219 9.80 29.01 13.89
CA ALA A 219 9.47 28.60 12.54
C ALA A 219 9.86 29.65 11.48
N LYS A 220 9.72 30.94 11.79
CA LYS A 220 10.15 32.03 10.89
C LYS A 220 11.67 32.12 10.80
N GLU A 221 12.38 31.95 11.92
CA GLU A 221 13.83 31.89 11.93
C GLU A 221 14.33 30.74 11.05
N ASP A 222 13.80 29.53 11.24
CA ASP A 222 14.12 28.36 10.42
C ASP A 222 13.80 28.57 8.94
N TYR A 223 12.67 29.21 8.64
CA TYR A 223 12.29 29.57 7.27
C TYR A 223 13.30 30.53 6.62
N THR A 224 13.73 31.57 7.33
CA THR A 224 14.71 32.53 6.81
C THR A 224 16.11 31.93 6.67
N ALA A 225 16.46 30.96 7.51
CA ALA A 225 17.69 30.17 7.40
C ALA A 225 17.66 29.16 6.24
N GLY A 226 16.51 28.97 5.58
CA GLY A 226 16.31 27.99 4.52
C GLY A 226 16.10 26.56 5.03
N ASN A 227 15.91 26.38 6.34
CA ASN A 227 15.65 25.09 6.96
C ASN A 227 14.15 24.76 6.93
N PHE A 228 13.63 24.55 5.72
CA PHE A 228 12.19 24.34 5.51
C PHE A 228 11.65 23.09 6.22
N SER A 229 12.48 22.07 6.45
CA SER A 229 12.06 20.88 7.19
C SER A 229 11.78 21.21 8.66
N ALA A 230 12.68 21.93 9.34
CA ALA A 230 12.48 22.31 10.74
C ALA A 230 11.31 23.29 10.88
N ALA A 231 11.23 24.29 9.99
CA ALA A 231 10.11 25.23 9.96
C ALA A 231 8.76 24.51 9.79
N LEU A 232 8.68 23.51 8.91
CA LEU A 232 7.46 22.73 8.69
C LEU A 232 7.09 21.86 9.90
N GLU A 233 8.07 21.32 10.62
CA GLU A 233 7.87 20.56 11.86
C GLU A 233 7.25 21.45 12.94
N THR A 234 7.82 22.65 13.15
CA THR A 234 7.33 23.62 14.12
C THR A 234 5.92 24.14 13.78
N VAL A 235 5.68 24.48 12.51
CA VAL A 235 4.34 24.89 12.02
C VAL A 235 3.30 23.79 12.23
N TRP A 236 3.67 22.53 12.01
CA TRP A 236 2.77 21.40 12.22
C TRP A 236 2.41 21.21 13.71
N LEU A 237 3.37 21.44 14.62
CA LEU A 237 3.17 21.38 16.07
C LEU A 237 2.21 22.46 16.58
N ILE A 238 2.25 23.67 16.01
CA ILE A 238 1.32 24.75 16.38
C ILE A 238 -0.10 24.46 15.84
N SER A 239 -0.19 23.77 14.71
CA SER A 239 -1.45 23.55 14.00
C SER A 239 -2.30 22.38 14.50
N ASN A 240 -1.79 21.56 15.43
CA ASN A 240 -2.45 20.34 15.94
C ASN A 240 -2.31 20.18 17.44
#